data_AF-A0A928T7Y7-F1
#
_entry.id   AF-A0A928T7Y7-F1
#
_cell.length_a   1.000
_cell.length_b   1.000
_cell.length_c   1.000
_cell.angle_alpha   90.00
_cell.angle_beta   90.00
_cell.angle_gamma   90.00
#
_symmetry.space_group_name_H-M   'P 1'
#
loop_
_entity.id
_entity.type
_entity.pdbx_description
1 polymer ?
#
loop_
_entity_poly.entity_id
_entity_poly.type
_entity_poly.pdbx_seq_one_letter_code
_entity_poly.pdbx_strand_id
1 'polypeptide(L)'
;MNPLYYLLRLCVVLVLLGIQSVAHAVTAVFQDGQATPVVGGAYSGTRDTMLLVNGGTNSATDNFGGRGEVTVGAMGFTGDPYLRRSLIKFDITGLSGQAGTINSATLRLFLFNGNNATGGGTVNLFRVAAANAGWVEGGGIATGNYGGGSSTWASLVEGSSAWAGGTGGMGVAGVDYLSSAISSYSYAAIPGIGTAIDFVFSDVSFLGDWIAGNNGGLFLRQADETNAQNWLSFYSSETGVNWPTDTASASLRPQLIIDFDMVPEPSRFMIALSALMPVLLCRRRVIC
;
A
#
# COMPACT_ATOMS: atom_id res chain seq x y z
N MET A 1 -39.58 -5.89 49.61
CA MET A 1 -38.85 -5.88 48.33
C MET A 1 -37.38 -5.58 48.60
N ASN A 2 -36.46 -6.34 47.99
CA ASN A 2 -35.04 -6.30 48.36
C ASN A 2 -34.32 -5.18 47.56
N PRO A 3 -33.82 -4.10 48.19
CA PRO A 3 -33.18 -2.98 47.48
C PRO A 3 -31.96 -3.40 46.66
N LEU A 4 -31.32 -4.51 47.04
CA LEU A 4 -30.23 -5.14 46.29
C LEU A 4 -30.65 -5.57 44.87
N TYR A 5 -31.91 -5.97 44.69
CA TYR A 5 -32.41 -6.48 43.41
C TYR A 5 -32.68 -5.35 42.41
N TYR A 6 -33.09 -4.17 42.89
CA TYR A 6 -33.24 -2.97 42.06
C TYR A 6 -31.91 -2.38 41.64
N LEU A 7 -30.92 -2.37 42.54
CA LEU A 7 -29.56 -1.93 42.20
C LEU A 7 -28.92 -2.82 41.13
N LEU A 8 -29.09 -4.15 41.26
CA LEU A 8 -28.55 -5.10 40.29
C LEU A 8 -29.23 -4.93 38.91
N ARG A 9 -30.56 -4.77 38.88
CA ARG A 9 -31.28 -4.50 37.62
C ARG A 9 -30.92 -3.15 37.00
N LEU A 10 -30.75 -2.11 37.80
CA LEU A 10 -30.33 -0.79 37.31
C LEU A 10 -28.91 -0.84 36.73
N CYS A 11 -27.97 -1.56 37.38
CA CYS A 11 -26.62 -1.77 36.85
C CYS A 11 -26.63 -2.57 35.54
N VAL A 12 -27.44 -3.64 35.44
CA VAL A 12 -27.56 -4.43 34.20
C VAL A 12 -28.17 -3.61 33.07
N VAL A 13 -29.18 -2.79 33.37
CA VAL A 13 -29.81 -1.88 32.39
C VAL A 13 -28.86 -0.75 31.97
N LEU A 14 -28.06 -0.18 32.88
CA LEU A 14 -27.04 0.82 32.55
C LEU A 14 -25.86 0.22 31.74
N VAL A 15 -25.48 -1.03 32.01
CA VAL A 15 -24.48 -1.76 31.20
C VAL A 15 -25.02 -2.07 29.80
N LEU A 16 -26.33 -2.36 29.67
CA LEU A 16 -26.98 -2.60 28.37
C LEU A 16 -27.28 -1.32 27.58
N LEU A 17 -27.53 -0.18 28.24
CA LEU A 17 -27.83 1.11 27.60
C LEU A 17 -26.58 1.96 27.30
N GLY A 18 -25.44 1.68 27.94
CA GLY A 18 -24.28 2.57 27.96
C GLY A 18 -23.15 2.30 26.97
N ILE A 19 -23.25 1.31 26.08
CA ILE A 19 -22.12 0.93 25.20
C ILE A 19 -22.57 0.80 23.75
N GLN A 20 -23.04 1.90 23.17
CA GLN A 20 -22.88 2.10 21.74
C GLN A 20 -21.75 3.09 21.55
N SER A 21 -20.52 2.60 21.60
CA SER A 21 -19.41 3.36 21.03
C SER A 21 -19.70 3.52 19.54
N VAL A 22 -19.98 4.74 19.11
CA VAL A 22 -20.16 5.04 17.69
C VAL A 22 -18.80 4.87 17.05
N ALA A 23 -18.69 3.95 16.09
CA ALA A 23 -17.52 3.83 15.24
C ALA A 23 -17.30 5.20 14.56
N HIS A 24 -16.12 5.77 14.75
CA HIS A 24 -15.73 7.04 14.14
C HIS A 24 -14.89 6.74 12.91
N ALA A 25 -15.36 7.16 11.74
CA ALA A 25 -14.62 7.05 10.49
C ALA A 25 -13.39 7.97 10.52
N VAL A 26 -12.24 7.41 10.17
CA VAL A 26 -10.94 8.08 10.11
C VAL A 26 -10.31 7.82 8.75
N THR A 27 -9.68 8.84 8.19
CA THR A 27 -8.85 8.72 6.98
C THR A 27 -7.38 8.77 7.37
N ALA A 28 -6.62 7.73 7.02
CA ALA A 28 -5.16 7.73 7.10
C ALA A 28 -4.56 7.89 5.71
N VAL A 29 -3.57 8.79 5.60
CA VAL A 29 -2.76 8.97 4.39
C VAL A 29 -1.33 8.55 4.72
N PHE A 30 -0.84 7.54 4.01
CA PHE A 30 0.54 7.06 4.08
C PHE A 30 1.31 7.64 2.90
N GLN A 31 2.24 8.55 3.17
CA GLN A 31 3.08 9.22 2.16
C GLN A 31 4.42 9.59 2.78
N ASP A 32 5.52 9.14 2.17
CA ASP A 32 6.86 9.32 2.76
C ASP A 32 7.21 10.81 2.96
N GLY A 33 7.68 11.14 4.16
CA GLY A 33 7.99 12.50 4.59
C GLY A 33 6.79 13.27 5.15
N GLN A 34 5.57 12.76 5.06
CA GLN A 34 4.38 13.38 5.63
C GLN A 34 3.99 12.75 6.96
N ALA A 35 3.35 13.53 7.84
CA ALA A 35 2.80 12.99 9.07
C ALA A 35 1.62 12.05 8.78
N THR A 36 1.61 10.88 9.41
CA THR A 36 0.42 10.00 9.38
C THR A 36 -0.34 10.11 10.70
N PRO A 37 -1.67 9.94 10.69
CA PRO A 37 -2.46 9.97 11.93
C PRO A 37 -2.19 8.78 12.86
N VAL A 38 -1.38 7.81 12.44
CA VAL A 38 -1.31 6.47 13.06
C VAL A 38 0.04 6.16 13.69
N VAL A 39 1.14 6.63 13.07
CA VAL A 39 2.52 6.20 13.41
C VAL A 39 3.26 7.23 14.28
N GLY A 40 2.78 8.48 14.35
CA GLY A 40 3.47 9.56 15.06
C GLY A 40 4.77 9.98 14.35
N GLY A 41 4.86 11.25 13.94
CA GLY A 41 5.99 11.73 13.13
C GLY A 41 5.81 11.48 11.63
N ALA A 42 6.89 11.64 10.86
CA ALA A 42 6.88 11.49 9.41
C ALA A 42 6.94 10.03 8.97
N TYR A 43 6.12 9.65 8.01
CA TYR A 43 6.11 8.33 7.38
C TYR A 43 7.38 8.08 6.56
N SER A 44 7.85 6.84 6.54
CA SER A 44 8.99 6.38 5.71
C SER A 44 8.84 4.89 5.38
N GLY A 45 7.61 4.48 5.06
CA GLY A 45 7.22 3.08 4.93
C GLY A 45 6.89 2.67 3.50
N THR A 46 7.02 3.57 2.52
CA THR A 46 6.86 3.23 1.11
C THR A 46 8.10 2.49 0.61
N ARG A 47 7.87 1.45 -0.21
CA ARG A 47 8.90 0.83 -1.03
C ARG A 47 8.37 0.69 -2.44
N ASP A 48 9.17 1.01 -3.44
CA ASP A 48 8.81 0.82 -4.83
C ASP A 48 10.01 0.43 -5.70
N THR A 49 9.73 -0.22 -6.83
CA THR A 49 10.79 -0.56 -7.78
C THR A 49 10.22 -0.72 -9.18
N MET A 50 10.99 -0.29 -10.16
CA MET A 50 10.69 -0.51 -11.57
C MET A 50 11.42 -1.77 -12.07
N LEU A 51 10.66 -2.75 -12.53
CA LEU A 51 11.17 -3.89 -13.27
C LEU A 51 11.29 -3.49 -14.74
N LEU A 52 12.50 -3.56 -15.32
CA LEU A 52 12.68 -3.20 -16.72
C LEU A 52 13.63 -4.10 -17.50
N VAL A 53 13.31 -4.29 -18.76
CA VAL A 53 14.18 -4.92 -19.75
C VAL A 53 14.30 -4.01 -20.97
N ASN A 54 15.52 -3.62 -21.30
CA ASN A 54 15.84 -2.93 -22.55
C ASN A 54 16.39 -3.99 -23.52
N GLY A 55 15.73 -4.21 -24.65
CA GLY A 55 16.10 -5.20 -25.66
C GLY A 55 17.58 -5.13 -26.01
N GLY A 56 18.31 -6.21 -25.72
CA GLY A 56 19.75 -6.36 -26.05
C GLY A 56 20.76 -5.85 -25.01
N THR A 57 20.34 -5.38 -23.82
CA THR A 57 21.27 -4.97 -22.75
C THR A 57 21.06 -5.76 -21.45
N ASN A 58 22.07 -5.81 -20.58
CA ASN A 58 22.05 -6.49 -19.28
C ASN A 58 21.09 -5.87 -18.24
N SER A 59 20.16 -5.00 -18.63
CA SER A 59 19.26 -4.32 -17.70
C SER A 59 18.33 -5.27 -16.95
N ALA A 60 18.17 -6.50 -17.45
CA ALA A 60 17.31 -7.48 -16.82
C ALA A 60 17.75 -7.86 -15.39
N THR A 61 19.05 -7.73 -15.10
CA THR A 61 19.66 -8.01 -13.78
C THR A 61 19.97 -6.74 -12.99
N ASP A 62 19.63 -5.57 -13.53
CA ASP A 62 19.78 -4.29 -12.84
C ASP A 62 18.54 -4.00 -11.99
N ASN A 63 18.73 -3.23 -10.93
CA ASN A 63 17.66 -2.78 -10.03
C ASN A 63 17.41 -1.28 -10.19
N PHE A 64 16.16 -0.84 -10.01
CA PHE A 64 15.73 0.54 -10.30
C PHE A 64 14.83 1.15 -9.22
N GLY A 65 14.95 0.71 -7.97
CA GLY A 65 14.16 1.29 -6.86
C GLY A 65 14.65 2.63 -6.36
N GLY A 66 15.90 3.03 -6.67
CA GLY A 66 16.44 4.34 -6.27
C GLY A 66 15.98 5.51 -7.15
N ARG A 67 15.23 5.25 -8.23
CA ARG A 67 14.80 6.27 -9.20
C ARG A 67 13.69 7.14 -8.62
N GLY A 68 13.72 8.43 -8.93
CA GLY A 68 12.66 9.40 -8.58
C GLY A 68 11.33 9.17 -9.29
N GLU A 69 11.27 8.18 -10.18
CA GLU A 69 10.09 7.79 -10.93
C GLU A 69 9.99 6.27 -11.13
N VAL A 70 8.76 5.77 -11.14
CA VAL A 70 8.41 4.39 -11.54
C VAL A 70 7.57 4.42 -12.81
N THR A 71 7.83 3.51 -13.73
CA THR A 71 7.21 3.53 -15.07
C THR A 71 6.48 2.24 -15.39
N VAL A 72 5.38 2.37 -16.13
CA VAL A 72 4.59 1.25 -16.65
C VAL A 72 4.39 1.40 -18.15
N GLY A 73 4.40 0.28 -18.87
CA GLY A 73 4.24 0.23 -20.32
C GLY A 73 5.54 -0.03 -21.05
N ALA A 74 5.60 0.32 -22.32
CA ALA A 74 6.75 0.04 -23.17
C ALA A 74 7.35 1.33 -23.73
N MET A 75 8.66 1.48 -23.56
CA MET A 75 9.44 2.58 -24.15
C MET A 75 10.41 2.00 -25.18
N GLY A 76 10.41 2.49 -26.40
CA GLY A 76 11.32 2.05 -27.46
C GLY A 76 11.99 3.26 -28.06
N PHE A 77 13.32 3.28 -27.97
CA PHE A 77 14.14 4.29 -28.64
C PHE A 77 14.53 3.85 -30.07
N THR A 78 14.42 2.55 -30.39
CA THR A 78 14.87 1.96 -31.67
C THR A 78 13.90 0.95 -32.30
N GLY A 79 12.62 0.96 -31.92
CA GLY A 79 11.57 0.10 -32.50
C GLY A 79 11.19 -1.14 -31.67
N ASP A 80 12.08 -1.63 -30.81
CA ASP A 80 11.75 -2.71 -29.87
C ASP A 80 11.16 -2.17 -28.55
N PRO A 81 10.09 -2.79 -28.02
CA PRO A 81 9.48 -2.37 -26.76
C PRO A 81 10.38 -2.73 -25.57
N TYR A 82 10.88 -1.72 -24.86
CA TYR A 82 11.52 -1.94 -23.56
C TYR A 82 10.45 -1.88 -22.48
N LEU A 83 10.12 -3.06 -21.95
CA LEU A 83 9.03 -3.22 -21.01
C LEU A 83 9.42 -2.67 -19.65
N ARG A 84 8.50 -1.93 -19.05
CA ARG A 84 8.58 -1.39 -17.70
C ARG A 84 7.31 -1.75 -16.95
N ARG A 85 7.49 -2.29 -15.76
CA ARG A 85 6.42 -2.61 -14.81
C ARG A 85 6.87 -2.14 -13.45
N SER A 86 5.94 -1.83 -12.56
CA SER A 86 6.28 -1.25 -11.26
C SER A 86 5.68 -2.05 -10.12
N LEU A 87 6.43 -2.15 -9.04
CA LEU A 87 6.00 -2.67 -7.76
C LEU A 87 5.95 -1.55 -6.75
N ILE A 88 4.97 -1.56 -5.87
CA ILE A 88 4.88 -0.61 -4.76
C ILE A 88 4.21 -1.26 -3.54
N LYS A 89 4.71 -0.98 -2.34
CA LYS A 89 4.06 -1.35 -1.08
C LYS A 89 4.23 -0.26 -0.03
N PHE A 90 3.30 -0.26 0.90
CA PHE A 90 3.26 0.67 2.04
C PHE A 90 3.23 -0.15 3.32
N ASP A 91 4.14 0.11 4.24
CA ASP A 91 4.01 -0.38 5.61
C ASP A 91 2.83 0.32 6.29
N ILE A 92 1.78 -0.44 6.59
CA ILE A 92 0.58 0.03 7.31
C ILE A 92 0.37 -0.73 8.62
N THR A 93 1.40 -1.43 9.13
CA THR A 93 1.32 -2.20 10.37
C THR A 93 0.97 -1.34 11.59
N GLY A 94 1.24 -0.03 11.53
CA GLY A 94 0.81 0.93 12.54
C GLY A 94 -0.71 0.98 12.78
N LEU A 95 -1.54 0.54 11.84
CA LEU A 95 -2.99 0.43 12.02
C LEU A 95 -3.41 -0.73 12.95
N SER A 96 -2.49 -1.62 13.30
CA SER A 96 -2.78 -2.77 14.17
C SER A 96 -3.30 -2.29 15.53
N GLY A 97 -4.49 -2.77 15.90
CA GLY A 97 -5.19 -2.36 17.12
C GLY A 97 -5.88 -0.99 17.05
N GLN A 98 -5.68 -0.22 15.97
CA GLN A 98 -6.32 1.08 15.74
C GLN A 98 -7.48 0.97 14.74
N ALA A 99 -7.30 0.22 13.66
CA ALA A 99 -8.32 0.01 12.64
C ALA A 99 -9.25 -1.15 12.99
N GLY A 100 -10.54 -0.87 13.04
CA GLY A 100 -11.61 -1.85 13.20
C GLY A 100 -12.06 -2.42 11.86
N THR A 101 -12.76 -1.61 11.06
CA THR A 101 -13.25 -2.00 9.72
C THR A 101 -12.64 -1.08 8.68
N ILE A 102 -12.03 -1.65 7.63
CA ILE A 102 -11.57 -0.87 6.47
C ILE A 102 -12.75 -0.65 5.53
N ASN A 103 -13.08 0.62 5.25
CA ASN A 103 -14.22 1.02 4.44
C ASN A 103 -13.82 1.21 2.98
N SER A 104 -12.68 1.86 2.74
CA SER A 104 -12.14 2.12 1.39
C SER A 104 -10.63 2.27 1.42
N ALA A 105 -10.01 2.01 0.28
CA ALA A 105 -8.61 2.33 0.05
C ALA A 105 -8.37 2.82 -1.38
N THR A 106 -7.45 3.76 -1.52
CA THR A 106 -7.04 4.35 -2.80
C THR A 106 -5.53 4.44 -2.84
N LEU A 107 -4.92 3.88 -3.89
CA LEU A 107 -3.55 4.26 -4.27
C LEU A 107 -3.64 5.50 -5.14
N ARG A 108 -3.05 6.61 -4.69
CA ARG A 108 -2.91 7.83 -5.48
C ARG A 108 -1.47 7.96 -5.93
N LEU A 109 -1.28 8.03 -7.25
CA LEU A 109 0.01 8.29 -7.88
C LEU A 109 -0.05 9.64 -8.59
N PHE A 110 1.09 10.31 -8.72
CA PHE A 110 1.19 11.57 -9.42
C PHE A 110 1.97 11.37 -10.70
N LEU A 111 1.44 11.87 -11.82
CA LEU A 111 2.11 11.71 -13.11
C LEU A 111 3.44 12.47 -13.13
N PHE A 112 4.53 11.77 -13.41
CA PHE A 112 5.84 12.36 -13.66
C PHE A 112 6.01 12.72 -15.14
N ASN A 113 5.68 11.78 -16.03
CA ASN A 113 5.81 11.92 -17.48
C ASN A 113 4.98 10.84 -18.19
N GLY A 114 4.82 10.92 -19.51
CA GLY A 114 4.19 9.86 -20.28
C GLY A 114 4.30 10.06 -21.78
N ASN A 115 4.03 8.99 -22.53
CA ASN A 115 3.86 9.00 -23.97
C ASN A 115 2.66 8.15 -24.36
N ASN A 116 1.89 8.60 -25.35
CA ASN A 116 0.68 7.95 -25.82
C ASN A 116 0.61 7.99 -27.34
N ALA A 117 1.45 7.19 -28.00
CA ALA A 117 1.43 7.08 -29.45
C ALA A 117 0.16 6.41 -30.02
N THR A 118 -0.62 5.72 -29.18
CA THR A 118 -1.82 4.97 -29.61
C THR A 118 -3.13 5.73 -29.42
N GLY A 119 -3.11 6.97 -28.92
CA GLY A 119 -4.32 7.75 -28.67
C GLY A 119 -5.13 7.29 -27.45
N GLY A 120 -4.53 6.49 -26.57
CA GLY A 120 -5.04 6.12 -25.26
C GLY A 120 -4.30 4.93 -24.65
N GLY A 121 -4.61 4.64 -23.40
CA GLY A 121 -4.10 3.46 -22.71
C GLY A 121 -4.85 3.19 -21.41
N THR A 122 -4.55 2.02 -20.83
CA THR A 122 -5.04 1.63 -19.52
C THR A 122 -3.87 1.11 -18.68
N VAL A 123 -3.70 1.67 -17.49
CA VAL A 123 -2.83 1.11 -16.45
C VAL A 123 -3.68 0.25 -15.53
N ASN A 124 -3.25 -0.98 -15.30
CA ASN A 124 -3.91 -1.91 -14.39
C ASN A 124 -3.10 -2.03 -13.10
N LEU A 125 -3.81 -2.05 -11.99
CA LEU A 125 -3.28 -2.30 -10.66
C LEU A 125 -3.69 -3.70 -10.22
N PHE A 126 -2.72 -4.53 -9.86
CA PHE A 126 -2.93 -5.88 -9.35
C PHE A 126 -2.34 -6.02 -7.96
N ARG A 127 -2.82 -7.02 -7.23
CA ARG A 127 -2.14 -7.49 -6.02
C ARG A 127 -1.01 -8.45 -6.39
N VAL A 128 0.14 -8.28 -5.76
CA VAL A 128 1.24 -9.26 -5.85
C VAL A 128 0.80 -10.56 -5.19
N ALA A 129 1.09 -11.70 -5.82
CA ALA A 129 0.77 -13.00 -5.25
C ALA A 129 1.71 -13.32 -4.08
N ALA A 130 1.24 -14.11 -3.11
CA ALA A 130 2.01 -14.47 -1.92
C ALA A 130 3.38 -15.10 -2.26
N ALA A 131 3.46 -15.86 -3.37
CA ALA A 131 4.69 -16.49 -3.84
C ALA A 131 5.81 -15.48 -4.18
N ASN A 132 5.46 -14.23 -4.48
CA ASN A 132 6.40 -13.14 -4.80
C ASN A 132 6.36 -12.00 -3.77
N ALA A 133 5.74 -12.20 -2.60
CA ALA A 133 5.63 -11.14 -1.58
C ALA A 133 6.98 -10.70 -1.00
N GLY A 134 8.01 -11.56 -1.12
CA GLY A 134 9.37 -11.34 -0.64
C GLY A 134 10.23 -10.46 -1.55
N TRP A 135 9.65 -9.72 -2.50
CA TRP A 135 10.41 -8.81 -3.35
C TRP A 135 11.10 -7.71 -2.51
N VAL A 136 12.28 -7.32 -2.97
CA VAL A 136 13.21 -6.41 -2.27
C VAL A 136 13.45 -5.20 -3.16
N GLU A 137 13.16 -4.03 -2.63
CA GLU A 137 13.53 -2.75 -3.25
C GLU A 137 15.06 -2.63 -3.34
N GLY A 138 15.54 -2.14 -4.48
CA GLY A 138 16.95 -1.87 -4.67
C GLY A 138 17.23 -0.37 -4.77
N GLY A 139 18.49 0.06 -4.62
CA GLY A 139 18.88 1.49 -4.65
C GLY A 139 19.37 2.00 -6.01
N GLY A 140 19.28 1.22 -7.08
CA GLY A 140 19.81 1.56 -8.39
C GLY A 140 18.99 2.64 -9.11
N ILE A 141 19.69 3.53 -9.83
CA ILE A 141 19.07 4.68 -10.54
C ILE A 141 19.23 4.60 -12.07
N ALA A 142 20.07 3.67 -12.54
CA ALA A 142 20.45 3.53 -13.94
C ALA A 142 20.94 2.10 -14.23
N THR A 143 21.02 1.76 -15.51
CA THR A 143 21.63 0.52 -15.99
C THR A 143 23.09 0.40 -15.55
N GLY A 144 23.56 -0.81 -15.29
CA GLY A 144 24.89 -1.09 -14.74
C GLY A 144 24.96 -1.07 -13.21
N ASN A 145 23.85 -0.75 -12.54
CA ASN A 145 23.70 -0.98 -11.10
C ASN A 145 23.21 -2.40 -10.87
N TYR A 146 24.16 -3.34 -10.81
CA TYR A 146 23.89 -4.75 -10.57
C TYR A 146 23.00 -4.92 -9.33
N GLY A 147 21.88 -5.63 -9.51
CA GLY A 147 20.83 -5.76 -8.51
C GLY A 147 21.07 -6.76 -7.40
N GLY A 148 22.31 -7.17 -7.11
CA GLY A 148 22.59 -8.23 -6.13
C GLY A 148 21.80 -8.07 -4.82
N GLY A 149 20.92 -9.04 -4.53
CA GLY A 149 20.06 -9.01 -3.34
C GLY A 149 18.77 -8.17 -3.45
N SER A 150 18.50 -7.55 -4.60
CA SER A 150 17.29 -6.78 -4.90
C SER A 150 16.46 -7.43 -6.00
N SER A 151 15.21 -7.02 -6.13
CA SER A 151 14.35 -7.46 -7.24
C SER A 151 14.73 -6.77 -8.54
N THR A 152 14.74 -7.56 -9.62
CA THR A 152 15.12 -7.15 -10.97
C THR A 152 14.07 -7.69 -11.95
N TRP A 153 14.18 -7.32 -13.24
CA TRP A 153 13.32 -7.97 -14.22
C TRP A 153 13.52 -9.48 -14.23
N ALA A 154 14.75 -9.99 -14.16
CA ALA A 154 15.05 -11.41 -14.26
C ALA A 154 14.67 -12.20 -12.99
N SER A 155 14.74 -11.58 -11.81
CA SER A 155 14.74 -12.29 -10.54
C SER A 155 13.90 -11.60 -9.46
N LEU A 156 13.25 -12.40 -8.61
CA LEU A 156 12.64 -11.92 -7.38
C LEU A 156 13.71 -11.34 -6.45
N VAL A 157 14.84 -12.03 -6.33
CA VAL A 157 16.04 -11.54 -5.64
C VAL A 157 17.25 -11.96 -6.48
N GLU A 158 17.93 -11.00 -7.10
CA GLU A 158 19.04 -11.26 -8.00
C GLU A 158 20.16 -12.04 -7.31
N GLY A 159 20.58 -13.14 -7.94
CA GLY A 159 21.58 -14.07 -7.40
C GLY A 159 21.05 -15.06 -6.35
N SER A 160 19.76 -15.04 -6.02
CA SER A 160 19.18 -15.93 -5.00
C SER A 160 17.88 -16.63 -5.42
N SER A 161 16.87 -15.87 -5.86
CA SER A 161 15.52 -16.39 -6.06
C SER A 161 14.91 -15.89 -7.37
N ALA A 162 14.36 -16.78 -8.16
CA ALA A 162 13.60 -16.44 -9.37
C ALA A 162 12.18 -15.99 -9.01
N TRP A 163 11.53 -15.27 -9.94
CA TRP A 163 10.08 -15.06 -9.87
C TRP A 163 9.34 -16.40 -9.90
N ALA A 164 8.26 -16.53 -9.14
CA ALA A 164 7.49 -17.77 -9.03
C ALA A 164 6.97 -18.27 -10.38
N GLY A 165 6.56 -17.36 -11.27
CA GLY A 165 6.12 -17.66 -12.62
C GLY A 165 7.24 -18.07 -13.58
N GLY A 166 8.50 -17.99 -13.17
CA GLY A 166 9.68 -18.35 -13.96
C GLY A 166 9.95 -17.44 -15.17
N THR A 167 9.12 -16.42 -15.38
CA THR A 167 9.29 -15.43 -16.45
C THR A 167 9.67 -14.08 -15.86
N GLY A 168 10.49 -13.33 -16.59
CA GLY A 168 10.94 -12.02 -16.14
C GLY A 168 9.79 -11.00 -16.02
N GLY A 169 9.93 -10.07 -15.09
CA GLY A 169 9.06 -8.93 -14.90
C GLY A 169 7.69 -9.29 -14.34
N MET A 170 7.54 -10.43 -13.65
CA MET A 170 6.25 -10.92 -13.13
C MET A 170 5.21 -11.13 -14.23
N GLY A 171 5.54 -11.96 -15.22
CA GLY A 171 4.73 -12.13 -16.44
C GLY A 171 3.48 -13.01 -16.29
N VAL A 172 3.39 -13.86 -15.26
CA VAL A 172 2.38 -14.92 -15.19
C VAL A 172 1.24 -14.55 -14.24
N ALA A 173 0.09 -14.18 -14.80
CA ALA A 173 -1.13 -13.94 -14.02
C ALA A 173 -1.56 -15.21 -13.26
N GLY A 174 -2.03 -15.04 -12.02
CA GLY A 174 -2.43 -16.12 -11.12
C GLY A 174 -1.28 -16.80 -10.40
N VAL A 175 -0.02 -16.54 -10.79
CA VAL A 175 1.19 -17.05 -10.13
C VAL A 175 2.00 -15.91 -9.56
N ASP A 176 2.34 -14.90 -10.37
CA ASP A 176 3.16 -13.78 -9.94
C ASP A 176 2.34 -12.67 -9.27
N TYR A 177 1.12 -12.46 -9.76
CA TYR A 177 0.14 -11.49 -9.29
C TYR A 177 -1.27 -12.10 -9.45
N LEU A 178 -2.26 -11.57 -8.74
CA LEU A 178 -3.64 -12.04 -8.88
C LEU A 178 -4.19 -11.64 -10.26
N SER A 179 -4.86 -12.57 -10.94
CA SER A 179 -5.30 -12.35 -12.33
C SER A 179 -6.31 -11.22 -12.50
N SER A 180 -7.10 -10.92 -11.47
CA SER A 180 -8.06 -9.81 -11.49
C SER A 180 -7.37 -8.52 -11.04
N ALA A 181 -7.47 -7.48 -11.88
CA ALA A 181 -7.05 -6.15 -11.49
C ALA A 181 -7.94 -5.65 -10.34
N ILE A 182 -7.34 -5.05 -9.33
CA ILE A 182 -8.06 -4.45 -8.20
C ILE A 182 -8.55 -3.04 -8.52
N SER A 183 -7.91 -2.39 -9.50
CA SER A 183 -8.27 -1.09 -10.03
C SER A 183 -7.61 -0.90 -11.40
N SER A 184 -8.12 0.04 -12.18
CA SER A 184 -7.55 0.42 -13.47
C SER A 184 -7.76 1.91 -13.71
N TYR A 185 -6.83 2.52 -14.45
CA TYR A 185 -6.92 3.90 -14.91
C TYR A 185 -6.82 3.94 -16.42
N SER A 186 -7.87 4.43 -17.08
CA SER A 186 -7.88 4.65 -18.53
C SER A 186 -7.70 6.12 -18.86
N TYR A 187 -6.93 6.40 -19.91
CA TYR A 187 -6.66 7.75 -20.39
C TYR A 187 -6.75 7.80 -21.92
N ALA A 188 -7.29 8.89 -22.44
CA ALA A 188 -7.32 9.18 -23.89
C ALA A 188 -6.14 10.06 -24.32
N ALA A 189 -5.61 10.87 -23.41
CA ALA A 189 -4.44 11.71 -23.59
C ALA A 189 -3.57 11.65 -22.33
N ILE A 190 -2.28 11.96 -22.47
CA ILE A 190 -1.38 12.03 -21.32
C ILE A 190 -1.86 13.15 -20.39
N PRO A 191 -2.13 12.86 -19.10
CA PRO A 191 -2.49 13.90 -18.14
C PRO A 191 -1.36 14.92 -17.96
N GLY A 192 -1.65 16.07 -17.34
CA GLY A 192 -0.59 17.04 -17.00
C GLY A 192 0.38 16.46 -15.97
N ILE A 193 1.66 16.84 -16.03
CA ILE A 193 2.63 16.49 -14.98
C ILE A 193 2.12 16.98 -13.62
N GLY A 194 2.26 16.14 -12.59
CA GLY A 194 1.74 16.38 -11.24
C GLY A 194 0.26 16.07 -11.06
N THR A 195 -0.46 15.63 -12.11
CA THR A 195 -1.86 15.21 -11.98
C THR A 195 -1.95 13.99 -11.07
N ALA A 196 -2.83 14.06 -10.06
CA ALA A 196 -3.19 12.92 -9.22
C ALA A 196 -4.04 11.92 -10.02
N ILE A 197 -3.65 10.65 -9.95
CA ILE A 197 -4.33 9.52 -10.59
C ILE A 197 -4.68 8.53 -9.48
N ASP A 198 -5.98 8.32 -9.30
CA ASP A 198 -6.54 7.51 -8.22
C ASP A 198 -6.91 6.12 -8.71
N PHE A 199 -6.29 5.11 -8.09
CA PHE A 199 -6.65 3.72 -8.22
C PHE A 199 -7.49 3.32 -7.00
N VAL A 200 -8.80 3.48 -7.10
CA VAL A 200 -9.75 3.08 -6.05
C VAL A 200 -9.84 1.56 -6.03
N PHE A 201 -9.65 0.94 -4.86
CA PHE A 201 -9.63 -0.52 -4.75
C PHE A 201 -11.05 -1.07 -4.76
N SER A 202 -11.29 -2.05 -5.64
CA SER A 202 -12.56 -2.78 -5.70
C SER A 202 -12.74 -3.81 -4.58
N ASP A 203 -11.65 -4.20 -3.92
CA ASP A 203 -11.60 -5.09 -2.76
C ASP A 203 -10.64 -4.50 -1.73
N VAL A 204 -10.98 -4.52 -0.45
CA VAL A 204 -10.12 -4.05 0.65
C VAL A 204 -9.85 -5.13 1.70
N SER A 205 -10.43 -6.32 1.52
CA SER A 205 -10.38 -7.41 2.51
C SER A 205 -8.95 -7.88 2.83
N PHE A 206 -8.04 -7.78 1.87
CA PHE A 206 -6.64 -8.18 2.03
C PHE A 206 -5.81 -7.18 2.86
N LEU A 207 -6.30 -5.97 3.12
CA LEU A 207 -5.55 -5.00 3.91
C LEU A 207 -5.38 -5.45 5.38
N GLY A 208 -6.25 -6.34 5.88
CA GLY A 208 -6.05 -7.00 7.17
C GLY A 208 -4.72 -7.77 7.24
N ASP A 209 -4.34 -8.45 6.16
CA ASP A 209 -3.06 -9.17 6.09
C ASP A 209 -1.88 -8.20 6.09
N TRP A 210 -2.01 -7.05 5.42
CA TRP A 210 -0.97 -6.02 5.40
C TRP A 210 -0.77 -5.37 6.76
N ILE A 211 -1.86 -5.13 7.50
CA ILE A 211 -1.83 -4.65 8.88
C ILE A 211 -1.13 -5.67 9.80
N ALA A 212 -1.32 -6.97 9.54
CA ALA A 212 -0.62 -8.04 10.24
C ALA A 212 0.84 -8.25 9.78
N GLY A 213 1.33 -7.47 8.80
CA GLY A 213 2.70 -7.52 8.28
C GLY A 213 2.91 -8.46 7.09
N ASN A 214 1.86 -9.17 6.63
CA ASN A 214 1.92 -9.97 5.42
C ASN A 214 1.55 -9.13 4.19
N ASN A 215 2.52 -8.33 3.72
CA ASN A 215 2.32 -7.37 2.63
C ASN A 215 3.18 -7.68 1.41
N GLY A 216 2.57 -8.30 0.39
CA GLY A 216 3.20 -8.51 -0.92
C GLY A 216 3.22 -7.27 -1.81
N GLY A 217 2.42 -6.25 -1.51
CA GLY A 217 2.33 -5.02 -2.30
C GLY A 217 1.44 -5.12 -3.54
N LEU A 218 1.63 -4.15 -4.41
CA LEU A 218 0.88 -3.91 -5.62
C LEU A 218 1.81 -3.97 -6.82
N PHE A 219 1.23 -4.38 -7.94
CA PHE A 219 1.90 -4.50 -9.23
C PHE A 219 1.15 -3.67 -10.26
N LEU A 220 1.86 -2.76 -10.92
CA LEU A 220 1.34 -1.91 -11.98
C LEU A 220 1.94 -2.31 -13.32
N ARG A 221 1.06 -2.40 -14.31
CA ARG A 221 1.46 -2.58 -15.71
C ARG A 221 0.46 -1.95 -16.64
N GLN A 222 0.88 -1.69 -17.87
CA GLN A 222 -0.06 -1.31 -18.92
C GLN A 222 -0.85 -2.54 -19.40
N ALA A 223 -2.11 -2.34 -19.78
CA ALA A 223 -2.94 -3.36 -20.40
C ALA A 223 -2.38 -3.83 -21.77
N ASP A 224 -1.83 -2.89 -22.55
CA ASP A 224 -1.13 -3.17 -23.80
C ASP A 224 0.34 -2.80 -23.64
N GLU A 225 1.21 -3.79 -23.70
CA GLU A 225 2.67 -3.62 -23.61
C GLU A 225 3.37 -3.87 -24.96
N THR A 226 2.60 -4.04 -26.04
CA THR A 226 3.14 -4.33 -27.37
C THR A 226 3.61 -3.08 -28.10
N ASN A 227 3.07 -1.92 -27.76
CA ASN A 227 3.42 -0.65 -28.39
C ASN A 227 4.58 0.04 -27.64
N ALA A 228 5.74 0.12 -28.28
CA ALA A 228 6.96 0.70 -27.72
C ALA A 228 6.88 2.22 -27.44
N GLN A 229 5.77 2.89 -27.67
CA GLN A 229 5.61 4.33 -27.43
C GLN A 229 4.39 4.65 -26.57
N ASN A 230 3.96 3.68 -25.76
CA ASN A 230 2.89 3.87 -24.80
C ASN A 230 3.38 3.54 -23.39
N TRP A 231 3.44 4.54 -22.53
CA TRP A 231 3.92 4.40 -21.16
C TRP A 231 3.53 5.61 -20.31
N LEU A 232 3.37 5.37 -19.00
CA LEU A 232 3.24 6.42 -17.98
C LEU A 232 4.32 6.22 -16.94
N SER A 233 4.94 7.32 -16.52
CA SER A 233 5.82 7.38 -15.37
C SER A 233 5.12 8.16 -14.25
N PHE A 234 5.25 7.67 -13.03
CA PHE A 234 4.75 8.29 -11.83
C PHE A 234 5.92 8.65 -10.93
N TYR A 235 5.76 9.70 -10.12
CA TYR A 235 6.70 10.00 -9.04
C TYR A 235 6.78 8.79 -8.08
N SER A 236 7.98 8.50 -7.58
CA SER A 236 8.27 7.41 -6.63
C SER A 236 8.45 7.92 -5.19
N SER A 237 8.74 7.02 -4.25
CA SER A 237 9.19 7.39 -2.89
C SER A 237 10.48 8.22 -2.89
N GLU A 238 11.36 8.01 -3.88
CA GLU A 238 12.67 8.65 -4.01
C GLU A 238 12.63 10.05 -4.65
N THR A 239 11.45 10.51 -5.06
CA THR A 239 11.25 11.88 -5.57
C THR A 239 11.79 12.91 -4.56
N GLY A 240 12.62 13.83 -5.07
CA GLY A 240 13.28 14.88 -4.31
C GLY A 240 14.48 14.42 -3.45
N VAL A 241 14.90 13.15 -3.52
CA VAL A 241 16.01 12.61 -2.71
C VAL A 241 17.31 12.50 -3.52
N ASN A 242 17.25 11.87 -4.71
CA ASN A 242 18.46 11.38 -5.39
C ASN A 242 18.85 12.16 -6.65
N TRP A 243 18.02 13.08 -7.15
CA TRP A 243 18.28 13.78 -8.41
C TRP A 243 18.33 15.31 -8.24
N PRO A 244 19.46 15.98 -8.51
CA PRO A 244 19.64 17.42 -8.23
C PRO A 244 18.78 18.35 -9.09
N THR A 245 18.11 17.82 -10.12
CA THR A 245 17.13 18.59 -10.93
C THR A 245 15.68 18.25 -10.59
N ASP A 246 15.46 17.30 -9.68
CA ASP A 246 14.12 16.99 -9.19
C ASP A 246 13.71 18.02 -8.13
N THR A 247 13.24 19.17 -8.61
CA THR A 247 12.63 20.21 -7.77
C THR A 247 11.21 19.82 -7.29
N ALA A 248 10.74 18.61 -7.62
CA ALA A 248 9.44 18.16 -7.19
C ALA A 248 9.39 18.00 -5.66
N SER A 249 8.31 18.51 -5.09
CA SER A 249 8.07 18.45 -3.65
C SER A 249 7.75 17.02 -3.22
N ALA A 250 8.14 16.65 -1.99
CA ALA A 250 7.73 15.41 -1.32
C ALA A 250 6.20 15.19 -1.32
N SER A 251 5.40 16.24 -1.55
CA SER A 251 3.96 16.16 -1.76
C SER A 251 3.52 15.37 -3.00
N LEU A 252 4.42 15.13 -3.97
CA LEU A 252 4.14 14.37 -5.19
C LEU A 252 4.49 12.88 -5.07
N ARG A 253 5.00 12.43 -3.93
CA ARG A 253 5.28 11.01 -3.68
C ARG A 253 3.98 10.18 -3.65
N PRO A 254 4.03 8.87 -3.94
CA PRO A 254 2.88 7.98 -3.85
C PRO A 254 2.14 8.07 -2.51
N GLN A 255 0.82 7.95 -2.55
CA GLN A 255 -0.03 7.93 -1.36
C GLN A 255 -0.87 6.66 -1.32
N LEU A 256 -0.94 6.03 -0.16
CA LEU A 256 -2.00 5.08 0.16
C LEU A 256 -2.98 5.77 1.13
N ILE A 257 -4.21 5.94 0.69
CA ILE A 257 -5.28 6.58 1.45
C ILE A 257 -6.24 5.48 1.90
N ILE A 258 -6.48 5.38 3.20
CA ILE A 258 -7.33 4.34 3.80
C ILE A 258 -8.38 5.01 4.68
N ASP A 259 -9.65 4.75 4.40
CA ASP A 259 -10.76 5.11 5.28
C ASP A 259 -11.16 3.90 6.10
N PHE A 260 -11.26 4.07 7.41
CA PHE A 260 -11.57 2.99 8.32
C PHE A 260 -12.30 3.48 9.57
N ASP A 261 -13.03 2.56 10.19
CA ASP A 261 -13.63 2.78 11.49
C ASP A 261 -12.61 2.48 12.58
N MET A 262 -12.39 3.40 13.51
CA MET A 262 -11.52 3.16 14.65
C MET A 262 -12.08 2.02 15.53
N VAL A 263 -11.18 1.18 16.07
CA VAL A 263 -11.53 0.29 17.18
C VAL A 263 -11.97 1.15 18.37
N PRO A 264 -13.18 0.98 18.90
CA PRO A 264 -13.58 1.70 20.09
C PRO A 264 -12.63 1.40 21.24
N GLU A 265 -12.03 2.44 21.83
CA GLU A 265 -11.36 2.25 23.10
C GLU A 265 -12.37 1.72 24.13
N PRO A 266 -12.00 0.74 24.97
CA PRO A 266 -12.83 0.36 26.10
C PRO A 266 -13.15 1.62 26.88
N SER A 267 -14.43 1.98 26.96
CA SER A 267 -14.82 3.23 27.61
C SER A 267 -14.18 3.27 29.00
N ARG A 268 -13.55 4.40 29.36
CA ARG A 268 -12.94 4.58 30.69
C ARG A 268 -13.92 4.24 31.82
N PHE A 269 -15.22 4.33 31.54
CA PHE A 269 -16.31 3.88 32.38
C PHE A 269 -16.26 2.36 32.69
N MET A 270 -15.98 1.49 31.71
CA MET A 270 -15.83 0.04 31.92
C MET A 270 -14.59 -0.30 32.76
N ILE A 271 -13.51 0.46 32.60
CA ILE A 271 -12.31 0.32 33.45
C ILE A 271 -12.61 0.76 34.88
N ALA A 272 -13.33 1.87 35.06
CA ALA A 272 -13.76 2.34 36.38
C ALA A 272 -14.75 1.38 37.06
N LEU A 273 -15.69 0.79 36.30
CA LEU A 273 -16.69 -0.14 36.84
C LEU A 273 -16.07 -1.46 37.29
N SER A 274 -15.10 -1.99 36.52
CA SER A 274 -14.37 -3.21 36.89
C SER A 274 -13.47 -3.00 38.13
N ALA A 275 -12.91 -1.80 38.30
CA ALA A 275 -12.16 -1.45 39.51
C ALA A 275 -13.04 -1.33 40.78
N LEU A 276 -14.34 -1.04 40.65
CA LEU A 276 -15.28 -0.89 41.77
C LEU A 276 -15.90 -2.22 42.25
N MET A 277 -15.95 -3.25 41.39
CA MET A 277 -16.50 -4.57 41.71
C MET A 277 -15.86 -5.26 42.95
N PRO A 278 -14.52 -5.30 43.12
CA PRO A 278 -13.92 -5.93 44.30
C PRO A 278 -14.24 -5.22 45.61
N VAL A 279 -14.41 -3.89 45.59
CA VAL A 279 -14.73 -3.09 46.78
C VAL A 279 -16.15 -3.39 47.30
N LEU A 280 -17.08 -3.66 46.38
CA LEU A 280 -18.46 -4.01 46.72
C LEU A 280 -18.61 -5.45 47.22
N LEU A 281 -17.76 -6.38 46.75
CA LEU A 281 -17.80 -7.79 47.17
C LEU A 281 -17.09 -8.05 48.51
N CYS A 282 -16.08 -7.26 48.89
CA CYS A 282 -15.36 -7.43 50.16
C CYS A 282 -16.09 -6.90 51.40
N ARG A 283 -17.22 -6.18 51.27
CA ARG A 283 -17.92 -5.58 52.43
C ARG A 283 -18.87 -6.53 53.18
N ARG A 284 -18.83 -7.84 52.91
CA ARG A 284 -19.82 -8.81 53.43
C ARG A 284 -19.20 -9.95 54.23
N ARG A 285 -18.38 -9.66 55.25
CA ARG A 285 -18.02 -10.60 56.33
C ARG A 285 -17.57 -9.81 57.55
N VAL A 286 -18.51 -9.47 58.45
CA VAL A 286 -18.40 -9.49 59.93
C VAL A 286 -19.78 -9.07 60.46
N ILE A 287 -20.64 -10.03 60.80
CA ILE A 287 -21.63 -9.88 61.88
C ILE A 287 -21.65 -11.23 62.59
N CYS A 288 -21.21 -11.22 63.85
CA CYS A 288 -21.24 -12.34 64.80
C CYS A 288 -22.66 -12.67 65.24
#